data_AF-A0A352SF98-F1
#
_entry.id   AF-A0A352SF98-F1
#
_cell.length_a   1.000
_cell.length_b   1.000
_cell.length_c   1.000
_cell.angle_alpha   90.00
_cell.angle_beta   90.00
_cell.angle_gamma   90.00
#
_symmetry.space_group_name_H-M   'P 1'
#
loop_
_entity.id
_entity.type
_entity.pdbx_description
1 polymer ?
#
loop_
_entity_poly.entity_id
_entity_poly.type
_entity_poly.pdbx_seq_one_letter_code
_entity_poly.pdbx_strand_id
1 'polypeptide(L)' 'MAPELQQGICVKGEYGWDGWLGVYFANLPEQDITILMGAQKKDAGTFSLTRRLRNLCLSNIL' A
#
# COMPACT_ATOMS: atom_id res chain seq x y z
N MET A 1 -16.44 -4.58 0.78
CA MET A 1 -15.79 -5.72 1.45
C MET A 1 -16.08 -5.57 2.93
N ALA A 2 -16.44 -6.65 3.65
CA ALA A 2 -16.65 -6.54 5.09
C ALA A 2 -15.29 -6.29 5.79
N PRO A 3 -15.22 -5.46 6.86
CA PRO A 3 -13.96 -5.09 7.52
C PRO A 3 -13.09 -6.28 7.95
N GLU A 4 -13.72 -7.37 8.35
CA GLU A 4 -13.09 -8.63 8.75
C GLU A 4 -12.38 -9.38 7.61
N LEU A 5 -12.64 -9.01 6.35
CA LEU A 5 -11.99 -9.56 5.17
C LEU A 5 -10.80 -8.71 4.69
N GLN A 6 -10.53 -7.58 5.35
CA GLN A 6 -9.44 -6.67 5.01
C GLN A 6 -8.08 -7.36 5.27
N GLN A 7 -7.40 -7.78 4.21
CA GLN A 7 -6.09 -8.45 4.32
C GLN A 7 -4.89 -7.49 4.43
N GLY A 8 -5.11 -6.19 4.72
CA GLY A 8 -4.06 -5.17 4.73
C GLY A 8 -4.20 -4.23 5.92
N ILE A 9 -3.04 -3.79 6.44
CA ILE A 9 -2.99 -2.74 7.46
C ILE A 9 -3.32 -1.41 6.78
N CYS A 10 -4.38 -0.77 7.28
CA CYS A 10 -4.84 0.53 6.84
C CYS A 10 -4.93 1.44 8.06
N VAL A 11 -4.47 2.68 7.91
CA VAL A 11 -4.53 3.71 8.95
C VAL A 11 -5.57 4.76 8.58
N LYS A 12 -6.07 5.47 9.59
CA LYS A 12 -7.08 6.51 9.38
C LYS A 12 -6.50 7.62 8.50
N GLY A 13 -7.28 8.05 7.51
CA GLY A 13 -6.90 9.16 6.63
C GLY A 13 -5.85 8.82 5.56
N GLU A 14 -5.42 7.56 5.44
CA GLU A 14 -4.56 7.17 4.32
C GLU A 14 -5.31 7.27 2.97
N TYR A 15 -4.58 7.59 1.92
CA TYR A 15 -5.10 7.62 0.55
C TYR A 15 -4.05 7.13 -0.44
N GLY A 16 -4.50 6.55 -1.56
CA GLY A 16 -3.58 6.02 -2.54
C GLY A 16 -4.27 5.40 -3.75
N TRP A 17 -3.46 4.90 -4.67
CA TRP A 17 -3.92 4.15 -5.84
C TRP A 17 -2.85 3.14 -6.28
N ASP A 18 -3.29 2.11 -6.98
CA ASP A 18 -2.43 1.24 -7.77
C ASP A 18 -2.77 1.36 -9.25
N GLY A 19 -1.85 0.94 -10.10
CA GLY A 19 -2.03 0.98 -11.55
C GLY A 19 -1.71 -0.34 -12.22
N TRP A 20 -2.33 -0.56 -13.38
CA TRP A 20 -2.21 -1.78 -14.19
C TRP A 20 -0.75 -2.20 -14.44
N LEU A 21 0.14 -1.24 -14.67
CA LEU A 21 1.54 -1.47 -14.99
C LEU A 21 2.43 -1.69 -13.74
N GLY A 22 1.84 -1.78 -12.55
CA GLY A 22 2.54 -2.07 -11.30
C GLY A 22 3.03 -0.83 -10.56
N VAL A 23 2.54 0.35 -10.92
CA VAL A 23 2.71 1.56 -10.11
C VAL A 23 1.86 1.44 -8.84
N TYR A 24 2.43 1.89 -7.72
CA TYR A 24 1.76 1.90 -6.43
C TYR A 24 2.08 3.20 -5.70
N PHE A 25 1.04 3.89 -5.24
CA PHE A 25 1.15 5.08 -4.41
C PHE A 25 0.28 4.94 -3.16
N ALA A 26 0.84 5.32 -2.02
CA ALA A 26 0.11 5.48 -0.78
C ALA A 26 0.69 6.64 0.03
N ASN A 27 -0.19 7.49 0.57
CA ASN A 27 0.18 8.51 1.52
C ASN A 27 -0.54 8.26 2.86
N LEU A 28 0.23 8.28 3.93
CA LEU A 28 -0.18 8.05 5.31
C LEU A 28 0.20 9.29 6.13
N PRO A 29 -0.63 10.36 6.11
CA PRO A 29 -0.24 11.66 6.65
C PRO A 29 0.03 11.65 8.16
N GLU A 30 -0.73 10.86 8.92
CA GLU A 30 -0.55 10.77 10.38
C GLU A 30 0.77 10.09 10.80
N GLN A 31 1.41 9.36 9.88
CA GLN A 31 2.66 8.63 10.10
C GLN A 31 3.85 9.27 9.37
N ASP A 32 3.66 10.42 8.70
CA ASP A 32 4.67 11.08 7.87
C ASP A 32 5.32 10.14 6.82
N ILE A 33 4.51 9.25 6.23
CA ILE A 33 4.97 8.28 5.22
C ILE A 33 4.29 8.51 3.87
N THR A 34 5.11 8.61 2.82
CA THR A 34 4.68 8.43 1.43
C THR A 34 5.41 7.25 0.82
N ILE A 35 4.66 6.29 0.28
CA ILE A 35 5.18 5.18 -0.51
C ILE A 35 4.89 5.46 -1.99
N LEU A 36 5.94 5.59 -2.79
CA LEU A 36 5.85 5.64 -4.25
C LEU A 36 6.73 4.55 -4.84
N MET A 37 6.11 3.59 -5.51
CA MET A 37 6.81 2.47 -6.13
C MET A 37 6.43 2.39 -7.61
N GLY A 38 7.46 2.40 -8.46
CA GLY A 38 7.35 2.05 -9.87
C GLY A 38 7.75 0.60 -10.10
N ALA A 39 6.93 -0.14 -10.83
CA ALA A 39 7.31 -1.43 -11.41
C ALA A 39 6.95 -1.43 -12.90
N GLN A 40 7.58 -2.34 -13.66
CA GLN A 40 7.22 -2.62 -15.06
C GLN A 40 6.59 -4.00 -15.13
N LYS A 41 5.39 -4.13 -14.56
CA LYS A 41 4.67 -5.41 -14.47
C LYS A 41 3.22 -5.20 -14.87
N LYS A 42 2.85 -5.65 -16.08
CA LYS A 42 1.47 -5.62 -16.54
C LYS A 42 0.58 -6.52 -15.67
N ASP A 43 -0.69 -6.18 -15.57
CA ASP A 43 -1.73 -6.90 -14.83
C ASP A 43 -1.38 -7.08 -13.34
N ALA A 44 -0.59 -6.17 -12.77
CA ALA A 44 -0.07 -6.32 -11.42
C ALA A 44 -0.99 -5.73 -10.35
N GLY A 45 -1.50 -4.50 -10.57
CA GLY A 45 -2.11 -3.69 -9.52
C GLY A 45 -1.28 -3.74 -8.24
N THR A 46 -1.92 -4.09 -7.12
CA THR A 46 -1.28 -4.39 -5.84
C THR A 46 -0.86 -5.86 -5.78
N PHE A 47 0.44 -6.13 -5.76
CA PHE A 47 1.00 -7.49 -5.73
C PHE A 47 1.77 -7.79 -4.42
N SER A 48 2.33 -9.00 -4.30
CA SER A 48 2.93 -9.47 -3.04
C SER A 48 4.04 -8.57 -2.49
N LEU A 49 4.86 -7.96 -3.36
CA LEU A 49 5.94 -7.06 -2.94
C LEU A 49 5.41 -5.73 -2.39
N THR A 50 4.39 -5.12 -3.01
CA THR A 50 3.81 -3.85 -2.52
C THR A 50 3.23 -4.04 -1.12
N ARG A 51 2.52 -5.16 -0.88
CA ARG A 51 2.01 -5.54 0.44
C ARG A 51 3.13 -5.74 1.47
N ARG A 52 4.20 -6.45 1.11
CA ARG A 52 5.34 -6.68 2.01
C ARG A 52 6.05 -5.39 2.38
N LEU A 53 6.31 -4.52 1.40
CA LEU A 53 6.96 -3.22 1.63
C LEU A 53 6.10 -2.33 2.53
N ARG A 54 4.79 -2.22 2.25
CA ARG A 54 3.84 -1.51 3.12
C ARG A 54 3.90 -2.03 4.55
N ASN A 55 3.79 -3.34 4.74
CA ASN A 55 3.79 -3.93 6.08
C ASN A 55 5.11 -3.67 6.80
N LEU A 56 6.25 -3.72 6.10
CA LEU A 56 7.56 -3.39 6.68
C LEU A 56 7.64 -1.92 7.12
N CYS A 57 7.19 -0.97 6.29
CA CYS A 57 7.14 0.44 6.65
C CYS A 57 6.28 0.70 7.90
N LEU A 58 5.17 -0.02 8.03
CA LEU A 58 4.23 0.15 9.14
C LEU A 58 4.61 -0.63 10.41
N SER A 59 5.42 -1.69 10.29
CA SER A 59 5.73 -2.62 11.39
C SER A 59 6.41 -2.01 12.62
N ASN A 60 7.01 -0.83 12.49
CA ASN A 60 7.67 -0.13 13.60
C ASN A 60 6.86 1.05 14.15
N ILE A 61 5.64 1.28 13.63
CA ILE A 61 4.83 2.47 13.91
C ILE A 61 3.44 2.08 14.44
N LEU A 62 3.00 0.83 14.19
CA LEU A 62 1.76 0.22 14.67
C LEU A 62 2.08 -1.04 15.48
#